data_AF-A0AAD2FIK6-F1
#
_entry.id   AF-A0AAD2FIK6-F1
#
_cell.length_a   1.000
_cell.length_b   1.000
_cell.length_c   1.000
_cell.angle_alpha   90.00
_cell.angle_beta   90.00
_cell.angle_gamma   90.00
#
_symmetry.space_group_name_H-M   'P 1'
#
loop_
_entity.id
_entity.type
_entity.pdbx_description
1 polymer ?
#
loop_
_entity_poly.entity_id
_entity_poly.type
_entity_poly.pdbx_seq_one_letter_code
_entity_poly.pdbx_strand_id
1 'polypeptide(L)'
;MKKFRQWLIGKEFTWITDCSGLTKFFEGEYDITHTLQQWKLELLASVFTIVHRPAKMLTECDLLSRYEGILSTWRNTEEAHTDNPIIAVAWKLREDKAPPWPRQHLLPPVKGDRITTQTELAQICDTARATWIIGRSLDTIADSFKLLGGTIMLTASTSKEEYWQLQHEIPNIETFAKRLVNNTAQPPVEWLIVTNMEKYNSTTSEALRTIIRKATTQGATQCILMWTGKPPGKIIDKWEQYIKRPETEPTYKPRHAQPEAAQHKQT
;
A
#
# COMPACT_ATOMS: atom_id res chain seq x y z
N MET A 1 7.46 3.52 20.85
CA MET A 1 7.03 2.33 21.62
C MET A 1 6.67 2.61 23.08
N LYS A 2 7.55 3.23 23.90
CA LYS A 2 7.32 3.45 25.35
C LYS A 2 5.91 3.93 25.74
N LYS A 3 5.35 4.91 25.00
CA LYS A 3 4.01 5.46 25.22
C LYS A 3 2.87 4.43 25.14
N PHE A 4 3.02 3.41 24.29
CA PHE A 4 1.99 2.38 24.05
C PHE A 4 2.32 1.06 24.73
N ARG A 5 3.35 1.02 25.58
CA ARG A 5 3.91 -0.19 26.19
C ARG A 5 2.86 -1.08 26.85
N GLN A 6 1.97 -0.51 27.67
CA GLN A 6 0.93 -1.30 28.36
C GLN A 6 -0.02 -2.04 27.42
N TRP A 7 -0.22 -1.53 26.20
CA TRP A 7 -1.11 -2.11 25.19
C TRP A 7 -0.40 -3.11 24.29
N LEU A 8 0.93 -3.03 24.21
CA LEU A 8 1.77 -3.82 23.30
C LEU A 8 2.50 -4.96 24.02
N ILE A 9 2.63 -4.91 25.35
CA ILE A 9 3.22 -5.99 26.14
C ILE A 9 2.47 -7.30 25.89
N GLY A 10 3.22 -8.35 25.52
CA GLY A 10 2.69 -9.70 25.30
C GLY A 10 1.80 -9.85 24.06
N LYS A 11 1.66 -8.82 23.23
CA LYS A 11 0.90 -8.88 21.97
C LYS A 11 1.82 -8.78 20.78
N GLU A 12 1.49 -9.52 19.73
CA GLU A 12 2.11 -9.34 18.43
C GLU A 12 1.52 -8.09 17.75
N PHE A 13 2.35 -7.22 17.22
CA PHE A 13 1.89 -6.05 16.48
C PHE A 13 2.76 -5.72 15.27
N THR A 14 2.21 -4.93 14.35
CA THR A 14 2.93 -4.48 13.15
C THR A 14 3.41 -3.05 13.36
N TRP A 15 4.72 -2.84 13.27
CA TRP A 15 5.32 -1.50 13.29
C TRP A 15 5.54 -1.01 11.87
N ILE A 16 4.67 -0.09 11.44
CA ILE A 16 4.78 0.58 10.14
C ILE A 16 5.69 1.81 10.29
N THR A 17 6.69 1.94 9.41
CA THR A 17 7.65 3.06 9.44
C THR A 17 8.14 3.43 8.04
N ASP A 18 8.48 4.69 7.81
CA ASP A 18 9.19 5.19 6.63
C ASP A 18 10.71 5.23 6.81
N CYS A 19 11.20 4.79 7.97
CA CYS A 19 12.63 4.72 8.26
C CYS A 19 13.21 3.40 7.75
N SER A 20 13.79 3.43 6.54
CA SER A 20 14.54 2.30 5.98
C SER A 20 15.76 1.90 6.81
N GLY A 21 16.28 2.82 7.64
CA GLY A 21 17.36 2.54 8.58
C GLY A 21 16.97 1.57 9.69
N LEU A 22 15.68 1.44 9.98
CA LEU A 22 15.17 0.58 11.06
C LEU A 22 15.24 -0.90 10.68
N THR A 23 15.01 -1.24 9.40
CA THR A 23 15.25 -2.59 8.87
C THR A 23 16.74 -2.95 8.98
N LYS A 24 17.63 -2.05 8.52
CA LYS A 24 19.09 -2.23 8.64
C LYS A 24 19.59 -2.28 10.09
N PHE A 25 18.93 -1.60 11.01
CA PHE A 25 19.27 -1.59 12.43
C PHE A 25 19.08 -2.96 13.11
N PHE A 26 18.08 -3.73 12.68
CA PHE A 26 17.86 -5.08 13.20
C PHE A 26 18.66 -6.14 12.45
N GLU A 27 18.78 -6.02 11.12
CA GLU A 27 19.38 -7.02 10.22
C GLU A 27 20.89 -6.83 9.98
N GLY A 28 21.44 -5.63 10.18
CA GLY A 28 22.82 -5.32 9.83
C GLY A 28 23.85 -5.74 10.89
N GLU A 29 25.01 -6.21 10.42
CA GLU A 29 26.23 -6.48 11.21
C GLU A 29 27.09 -5.22 11.39
N TYR A 30 26.48 -4.07 11.66
CA TYR A 30 27.24 -2.84 11.88
C TYR A 30 27.68 -2.72 13.34
N ASP A 31 28.80 -2.04 13.62
CA ASP A 31 29.18 -1.68 15.00
C ASP A 31 28.21 -0.62 15.53
N ILE A 32 27.16 -1.11 16.19
CA ILE A 32 26.12 -0.30 16.80
C ILE A 32 26.67 0.34 18.08
N THR A 33 26.53 1.65 18.25
CA THR A 33 26.90 2.33 19.50
C THR A 33 26.13 1.77 20.70
N HIS A 34 26.72 1.80 21.90
CA HIS A 34 26.11 1.25 23.13
C HIS A 34 24.66 1.73 23.36
N THR A 35 24.37 3.00 23.07
CA THR A 35 23.00 3.56 23.17
C THR A 35 22.03 2.87 22.22
N LEU A 36 22.43 2.66 20.97
CA LEU A 36 21.61 1.99 19.97
C LEU A 36 21.45 0.49 20.30
N GLN A 37 22.45 -0.16 20.88
CA GLN A 37 22.33 -1.54 21.40
C GLN A 37 21.33 -1.64 22.54
N GLN A 38 21.34 -0.67 23.47
CA GLN A 38 20.35 -0.60 24.55
C GLN A 38 18.93 -0.45 23.98
N TRP A 39 18.75 0.37 22.96
CA TRP A 39 17.47 0.52 22.28
C TRP A 39 17.07 -0.75 21.54
N LYS A 40 18.02 -1.46 20.92
CA LYS A 40 17.79 -2.76 20.27
C LYS A 40 17.24 -3.78 21.27
N LEU A 41 17.90 -3.92 22.42
CA LEU A 41 17.44 -4.82 23.50
C LEU A 41 16.06 -4.43 24.04
N GLU A 42 15.81 -3.12 24.23
CA GLU A 42 14.52 -2.65 24.70
C GLU A 42 13.41 -2.94 23.67
N LEU A 43 13.68 -2.78 22.39
CA LEU A 43 12.70 -3.08 21.33
C LEU A 43 12.47 -4.59 21.21
N LEU A 44 13.52 -5.41 21.25
CA LEU A 44 13.44 -6.88 21.16
C LEU A 44 12.61 -7.54 22.27
N ALA A 45 12.38 -6.83 23.39
CA ALA A 45 11.49 -7.30 24.44
C ALA A 45 9.99 -7.20 24.06
N SER A 46 9.65 -6.62 22.90
CA SER A 46 8.31 -6.63 22.29
C SER A 46 8.27 -7.56 21.09
N VAL A 47 7.10 -8.18 20.82
CA VAL A 47 6.91 -9.03 19.63
C VAL A 47 6.29 -8.20 18.52
N PHE A 48 7.08 -7.86 17.50
CA PHE A 48 6.58 -7.03 16.40
C PHE A 48 7.20 -7.38 15.04
N THR A 49 6.46 -7.06 13.98
CA THR A 49 6.93 -7.14 12.59
C THR A 49 7.13 -5.73 12.06
N ILE A 50 8.30 -5.44 11.49
CA ILE A 50 8.59 -4.13 10.87
C ILE A 50 8.10 -4.15 9.43
N VAL A 51 7.32 -3.15 9.06
CA VAL A 51 6.85 -2.96 7.69
C VAL A 51 7.28 -1.58 7.21
N HIS A 52 8.22 -1.55 6.27
CA HIS A 52 8.64 -0.30 5.66
C HIS A 52 7.57 0.20 4.66
N ARG A 53 7.19 1.48 4.75
CA ARG A 53 6.27 2.17 3.84
C ARG A 53 6.80 3.55 3.50
N PRO A 54 6.70 4.02 2.25
CA PRO A 54 7.15 5.36 1.89
C PRO A 54 6.36 6.43 2.66
N ALA A 55 7.01 7.53 3.05
CA ALA A 55 6.42 8.62 3.83
C ALA A 55 5.09 9.16 3.27
N LYS A 56 4.91 9.12 1.94
CA LYS A 56 3.66 9.50 1.26
C LYS A 56 2.44 8.66 1.66
N MET A 57 2.64 7.47 2.23
CA MET A 57 1.58 6.61 2.75
C MET A 57 1.37 6.77 4.27
N LEU A 58 2.21 7.57 4.93
CA LEU A 58 2.16 7.86 6.37
C LEU A 58 1.84 9.34 6.61
N THR A 59 1.00 9.94 5.76
CA THR A 59 0.61 11.35 5.81
C THR A 59 -0.03 11.72 7.15
N GLU A 60 -0.82 10.83 7.73
CA GLU A 60 -1.41 11.02 9.06
C GLU A 60 -0.34 11.08 10.14
N CYS A 61 0.63 10.17 10.11
CA CYS A 61 1.75 10.18 11.06
C CYS A 61 2.64 11.42 10.88
N ASP A 62 2.91 11.83 9.64
CA ASP A 62 3.67 13.05 9.33
C ASP A 62 2.93 14.31 9.82
N LEU A 63 1.61 14.38 9.59
CA LEU A 63 0.75 15.46 10.09
C LEU A 63 0.79 15.50 11.63
N LEU A 64 0.51 14.38 12.29
CA LEU A 64 0.50 14.30 13.75
C LEU A 64 1.88 14.63 14.35
N SER A 65 2.96 14.20 13.70
CA SER A 65 4.33 14.50 14.16
C SER A 65 4.69 15.98 14.01
N ARG A 66 4.29 16.64 12.92
CA ARG A 66 4.58 18.06 12.67
C ARG A 66 3.75 18.98 13.57
N TYR A 67 2.53 18.58 13.90
CA TYR A 67 1.60 19.37 14.70
C TYR A 67 1.52 18.93 16.16
N GLU A 68 2.50 18.16 16.68
CA GLU A 68 2.50 17.69 18.06
C GLU A 68 2.42 18.84 19.10
N GLY A 69 2.93 20.03 18.76
CA GLY A 69 2.77 21.22 19.60
C GLY A 69 1.31 21.67 19.78
N ILE A 70 0.48 21.56 18.75
CA ILE A 70 -0.96 21.90 18.81
C ILE A 70 -1.75 20.71 19.38
N LEU A 71 -1.39 19.48 19.02
CA LEU A 71 -2.04 18.28 19.55
C LEU A 71 -1.79 18.10 21.04
N SER A 72 -0.63 18.53 21.55
CA SER A 72 -0.34 18.48 22.98
C SER A 72 -1.22 19.46 23.78
N THR A 73 -1.54 20.64 23.26
CA THR A 73 -2.48 21.56 23.93
C THR A 73 -3.89 20.99 23.93
N TRP A 74 -4.32 20.33 22.86
CA TRP A 74 -5.64 19.69 22.78
C TRP A 74 -5.78 18.48 23.71
N ARG A 75 -4.69 17.74 23.95
CA ARG A 75 -4.65 16.61 24.90
C ARG A 75 -4.57 17.06 26.37
N ASN A 76 -4.18 18.30 26.63
CA ASN A 76 -4.14 18.88 27.99
C ASN A 76 -5.49 19.48 28.40
N THR A 77 -6.45 19.60 27.48
CA THR A 77 -7.83 19.89 27.81
C THR A 77 -8.45 18.61 28.39
N GLU A 78 -8.62 18.55 29.71
CA GLU A 78 -9.06 17.38 30.50
C GLU A 78 -10.52 16.94 30.24
N GLU A 79 -10.99 16.93 29.00
CA GLU A 79 -12.28 16.34 28.68
C GLU A 79 -12.07 14.87 28.34
N ALA A 80 -12.72 13.99 29.10
CA ALA A 80 -12.71 12.56 28.83
C ALA A 80 -13.17 12.32 27.39
N HIS A 81 -12.23 11.90 26.52
CA HIS A 81 -12.48 11.74 25.08
C HIS A 81 -13.48 10.62 24.73
N THR A 82 -14.09 9.97 25.73
CA THR A 82 -15.10 8.93 25.55
C THR A 82 -16.05 8.90 26.74
N ASP A 83 -17.35 8.76 26.48
CA ASP A 83 -18.36 8.46 27.51
C ASP A 83 -18.27 7.00 28.02
N ASN A 84 -17.40 6.18 27.41
CA ASN A 84 -17.24 4.78 27.81
C ASN A 84 -16.42 4.69 29.11
N PRO A 85 -17.02 4.20 30.21
CA PRO A 85 -16.36 4.17 31.52
C PRO A 85 -15.14 3.25 31.55
N ILE A 86 -15.12 2.18 30.75
CA ILE A 86 -13.98 1.24 30.70
C ILE A 86 -12.77 1.91 30.06
N ILE A 87 -13.00 2.65 28.97
CA ILE A 87 -11.95 3.37 28.24
C ILE A 87 -11.45 4.54 29.09
N ALA A 88 -12.34 5.29 29.73
CA ALA A 88 -11.99 6.37 30.65
C ALA A 88 -11.14 5.87 31.85
N VAL A 89 -11.49 4.72 32.43
CA VAL A 89 -10.72 4.09 33.52
C VAL A 89 -9.34 3.62 33.02
N ALA A 90 -9.26 3.03 31.83
CA ALA A 90 -7.98 2.63 31.23
C ALA A 90 -7.05 3.82 30.94
N TRP A 91 -7.61 5.00 30.62
CA TRP A 91 -6.86 6.24 30.48
C TRP A 91 -6.41 6.83 31.82
N LYS A 92 -7.19 6.68 32.90
CA LYS A 92 -6.80 7.11 34.26
C LYS A 92 -5.74 6.21 34.90
N LEU A 93 -5.79 4.89 34.64
CA LEU A 93 -4.76 3.92 35.05
C LEU A 93 -3.38 4.16 34.40
N ARG A 94 -3.29 5.08 33.44
CA ARG A 94 -2.07 5.45 32.70
C ARG A 94 -1.02 6.17 33.57
N GLU A 95 -1.43 6.77 34.69
CA GLU A 95 -0.53 7.53 35.57
C GLU A 95 0.20 6.65 36.59
N ASP A 96 -0.36 5.48 36.91
CA ASP A 96 0.23 4.56 37.87
C ASP A 96 1.19 3.56 37.20
N LYS A 97 2.48 3.90 37.26
CA LYS A 97 3.67 3.03 37.08
C LYS A 97 3.46 1.80 36.19
N ALA A 98 3.72 1.96 34.89
CA ALA A 98 3.74 0.86 33.93
C ALA A 98 4.55 -0.36 34.45
N PRO A 99 4.02 -1.60 34.37
CA PRO A 99 4.67 -2.79 34.90
C PRO A 99 6.01 -3.09 34.22
N PRO A 100 7.00 -3.69 34.92
CA PRO A 100 8.33 -3.96 34.39
C PRO A 100 8.31 -4.84 33.13
N TRP A 101 9.31 -4.66 32.25
CA TRP A 101 9.39 -5.33 30.94
C TRP A 101 9.48 -6.85 31.10
N PRO A 102 8.65 -7.65 30.42
CA PRO A 102 8.96 -9.07 30.24
C PRO A 102 10.17 -9.20 29.31
N ARG A 103 11.23 -9.88 29.75
CA ARG A 103 12.44 -10.10 28.95
C ARG A 103 12.23 -11.30 28.05
N GLN A 104 12.05 -11.08 26.74
CA GLN A 104 12.22 -12.12 25.73
C GLN A 104 13.39 -11.72 24.81
N HIS A 105 14.30 -12.67 24.58
CA HIS A 105 15.53 -12.48 23.79
C HIS A 105 15.42 -13.12 22.39
N LEU A 106 14.20 -13.22 21.86
CA LEU A 106 13.97 -13.81 20.54
C LEU A 106 14.01 -12.70 19.50
N LEU A 107 14.80 -12.92 18.44
CA LEU A 107 14.81 -12.06 17.28
C LEU A 107 13.42 -12.14 16.59
N PRO A 108 12.82 -11.00 16.18
CA PRO A 108 11.57 -11.02 15.46
C PRO A 108 11.75 -11.74 14.11
N PRO A 109 10.81 -12.58 13.68
CA PRO A 109 10.90 -13.25 12.40
C PRO A 109 10.75 -12.25 11.25
N VAL A 110 11.77 -12.15 10.40
CA VAL A 110 11.69 -11.43 9.12
C VAL A 110 10.93 -12.32 8.13
N LYS A 111 9.69 -11.94 7.79
CA LYS A 111 8.86 -12.71 6.85
C LYS A 111 9.11 -12.23 5.41
N GLY A 112 9.71 -13.09 4.59
CA GLY A 112 9.81 -12.94 3.13
C GLY A 112 8.57 -13.45 2.39
N ASP A 113 8.60 -13.36 1.06
CA ASP A 113 7.43 -13.46 0.14
C ASP A 113 6.64 -14.78 0.16
N ARG A 114 7.10 -15.85 0.82
CA ARG A 114 6.40 -17.15 0.82
C ARG A 114 6.66 -17.95 2.10
N ILE A 115 5.71 -17.92 3.05
CA ILE A 115 5.65 -18.85 4.18
C ILE A 115 4.20 -19.31 4.39
N THR A 116 4.02 -20.54 4.87
CA THR A 116 2.75 -21.22 5.17
C THR A 116 1.86 -20.56 6.22
N THR A 117 2.37 -19.57 6.99
CA THR A 117 1.62 -18.81 8.00
C THR A 117 1.73 -17.30 7.75
N GLN A 118 1.11 -16.85 6.65
CA GLN A 118 0.84 -15.43 6.41
C GLN A 118 -0.39 -14.98 7.22
N THR A 119 -0.37 -13.73 7.68
CA THR A 119 -1.57 -13.10 8.22
C THR A 119 -2.54 -12.80 7.08
N GLU A 120 -3.85 -12.78 7.36
CA GLU A 120 -4.88 -12.53 6.34
C GLU A 120 -4.64 -11.21 5.59
N LEU A 121 -4.20 -10.16 6.29
CA LEU A 121 -3.83 -8.88 5.68
C LEU A 121 -2.60 -8.98 4.76
N ALA A 122 -1.59 -9.78 5.12
CA ALA A 122 -0.42 -10.00 4.27
C ALA A 122 -0.82 -10.77 3.00
N GLN A 123 -1.63 -11.81 3.15
CA GLN A 123 -2.19 -12.55 2.02
C GLN A 123 -3.02 -11.63 1.12
N ILE A 124 -3.89 -10.79 1.69
CA ILE A 124 -4.67 -9.80 0.92
C ILE A 124 -3.74 -8.83 0.19
N CYS A 125 -2.69 -8.31 0.82
CA CYS A 125 -1.75 -7.40 0.16
C CYS A 125 -0.94 -8.06 -0.96
N ASP A 126 -0.52 -9.31 -0.79
CA ASP A 126 0.24 -10.05 -1.81
C ASP A 126 -0.63 -10.42 -3.02
N THR A 127 -1.92 -10.67 -2.75
CA THR A 127 -2.92 -11.04 -3.76
C THR A 127 -3.53 -9.81 -4.44
N ALA A 128 -3.67 -8.70 -3.72
CA ALA A 128 -4.36 -7.51 -4.19
C ALA A 128 -3.52 -6.74 -5.21
N ARG A 129 -4.02 -6.66 -6.44
CA ARG A 129 -3.37 -5.91 -7.51
C ARG A 129 -3.81 -4.44 -7.47
N ALA A 130 -2.84 -3.53 -7.53
CA ALA A 130 -3.12 -2.10 -7.62
C ALA A 130 -3.83 -1.80 -8.95
N THR A 131 -5.08 -1.38 -8.89
CA THR A 131 -5.97 -1.32 -10.06
C THR A 131 -6.52 0.09 -10.26
N TRP A 132 -6.45 0.58 -11.50
CA TRP A 132 -7.16 1.78 -11.95
C TRP A 132 -8.46 1.38 -12.65
N ILE A 133 -9.58 2.00 -12.29
CA ILE A 133 -10.86 1.78 -12.97
C ILE A 133 -11.34 3.07 -13.63
N ILE A 134 -11.34 3.10 -14.95
CA ILE A 134 -11.81 4.24 -15.74
C ILE A 134 -13.25 3.99 -16.18
N GLY A 135 -14.14 4.96 -15.91
CA GLY A 135 -15.58 4.83 -16.22
C GLY A 135 -16.39 4.09 -15.15
N ARG A 136 -15.97 4.15 -13.89
CA ARG A 136 -16.67 3.53 -12.75
C ARG A 136 -18.06 4.16 -12.59
N SER A 137 -19.10 3.36 -12.82
CA SER A 137 -20.50 3.71 -12.52
C SER A 137 -21.03 2.92 -11.32
N LEU A 138 -20.57 1.68 -11.12
CA LEU A 138 -20.93 0.80 -10.01
C LEU A 138 -19.72 -0.03 -9.58
N ASP A 139 -19.78 -0.59 -8.37
CA ASP A 139 -18.74 -1.47 -7.80
C ASP A 139 -18.78 -2.91 -8.31
N THR A 140 -19.54 -3.14 -9.38
CA THR A 140 -19.71 -4.43 -10.03
C THR A 140 -18.38 -5.11 -10.37
N ILE A 141 -17.35 -4.35 -10.75
CA ILE A 141 -16.01 -4.91 -11.00
C ILE A 141 -15.38 -5.42 -9.70
N ALA A 142 -15.39 -4.60 -8.64
CA ALA A 142 -14.82 -4.98 -7.36
C ALA A 142 -15.52 -6.19 -6.76
N ASP A 143 -16.85 -6.24 -6.87
CA ASP A 143 -17.65 -7.37 -6.38
C ASP A 143 -17.47 -8.63 -7.25
N SER A 144 -17.33 -8.47 -8.57
CA SER A 144 -17.01 -9.60 -9.47
C SER A 144 -15.64 -10.20 -9.14
N PHE A 145 -14.64 -9.37 -8.83
CA PHE A 145 -13.34 -9.86 -8.40
C PHE A 145 -13.43 -10.66 -7.10
N LYS A 146 -14.17 -10.16 -6.09
CA LYS A 146 -14.42 -10.90 -4.85
C LYS A 146 -15.09 -12.25 -5.11
N LEU A 147 -16.09 -12.31 -6.00
CA LEU A 147 -16.76 -13.56 -6.37
C LEU A 147 -15.82 -14.57 -7.04
N LEU A 148 -14.86 -14.09 -7.83
CA LEU A 148 -13.84 -14.92 -8.49
C LEU A 148 -12.69 -15.31 -7.55
N GLY A 149 -12.76 -14.97 -6.26
CA GLY A 149 -11.68 -15.21 -5.29
C GLY A 149 -10.46 -14.32 -5.49
N GLY A 150 -10.58 -13.28 -6.31
CA GLY A 150 -9.55 -12.27 -6.53
C GLY A 150 -9.74 -11.07 -5.61
N THR A 151 -8.64 -10.38 -5.28
CA THR A 151 -8.71 -9.11 -4.56
C THR A 151 -8.12 -8.02 -5.45
N ILE A 152 -8.79 -6.86 -5.54
CA ILE A 152 -8.27 -5.67 -6.19
C ILE A 152 -8.10 -4.56 -5.17
N MET A 153 -7.01 -3.82 -5.28
CA MET A 153 -6.80 -2.58 -4.53
C MET A 153 -7.08 -1.42 -5.47
N LEU A 154 -8.20 -0.72 -5.27
CA LEU A 154 -8.55 0.41 -6.11
C LEU A 154 -7.69 1.63 -5.75
N THR A 155 -6.69 1.95 -6.58
CA THR A 155 -5.76 3.05 -6.33
C THR A 155 -6.17 4.34 -7.05
N ALA A 156 -6.93 4.24 -8.13
CA ALA A 156 -7.57 5.38 -8.78
C ALA A 156 -8.85 4.97 -9.50
N SER A 157 -9.82 5.88 -9.56
CA SER A 157 -11.00 5.69 -10.41
C SER A 157 -11.45 7.00 -11.04
N THR A 158 -12.24 6.88 -12.12
CA THR A 158 -12.90 8.02 -12.75
C THR A 158 -14.37 7.71 -12.99
N SER A 159 -15.23 8.71 -12.87
CA SER A 159 -16.65 8.58 -13.18
C SER A 159 -17.12 9.75 -14.04
N LYS A 160 -18.13 9.50 -14.88
CA LYS A 160 -18.82 10.55 -15.65
C LYS A 160 -20.03 11.09 -14.91
N GLU A 161 -20.61 10.34 -13.99
CA GLU A 161 -21.82 10.75 -13.30
C GLU A 161 -21.47 11.68 -12.15
N GLU A 162 -22.10 12.85 -12.11
CA GLU A 162 -21.82 13.89 -11.13
C GLU A 162 -22.12 13.44 -9.69
N TYR A 163 -23.14 12.60 -9.52
CA TYR A 163 -23.49 11.98 -8.24
C TYR A 163 -22.28 11.27 -7.60
N TRP A 164 -21.61 10.39 -8.35
CA TRP A 164 -20.44 9.64 -7.85
C TRP A 164 -19.20 10.54 -7.68
N GLN A 165 -19.08 11.60 -8.48
CA GLN A 165 -17.99 12.56 -8.33
C GLN A 165 -18.10 13.32 -7.01
N LEU A 166 -19.32 13.70 -6.60
CA LEU A 166 -19.58 14.44 -5.37
C LEU A 166 -19.53 13.54 -4.12
N GLN A 167 -20.13 12.35 -4.18
CA GLN A 167 -20.19 11.45 -3.01
C GLN A 167 -18.85 10.79 -2.66
N HIS A 168 -18.02 10.47 -3.65
CA HIS A 168 -16.79 9.68 -3.44
C HIS A 168 -15.52 10.42 -3.90
N GLU A 169 -15.60 11.72 -4.15
CA GLU A 169 -14.50 12.57 -4.62
C GLU A 169 -13.78 12.02 -5.88
N ILE A 170 -14.53 11.29 -6.72
CA ILE A 170 -14.00 10.63 -7.92
C ILE A 170 -13.87 11.68 -9.03
N PRO A 171 -12.68 11.88 -9.65
CA PRO A 171 -12.53 12.86 -10.72
C PRO A 171 -13.14 12.38 -12.05
N ASN A 172 -13.56 13.34 -12.88
CA ASN A 172 -13.78 13.10 -14.31
C ASN A 172 -12.44 12.72 -15.01
N ILE A 173 -12.53 12.01 -16.13
CA ILE A 173 -11.39 11.52 -16.92
C ILE A 173 -10.41 12.63 -17.31
N GLU A 174 -10.90 13.82 -17.68
CA GLU A 174 -10.04 14.95 -18.07
C GLU A 174 -9.28 15.52 -16.87
N THR A 175 -9.97 15.70 -15.75
CA THR A 175 -9.37 16.15 -14.49
C THR A 175 -8.33 15.14 -14.01
N PHE A 176 -8.62 13.85 -14.12
CA PHE A 176 -7.69 12.79 -13.77
C PHE A 176 -6.46 12.77 -14.70
N ALA A 177 -6.64 12.89 -16.01
CA ALA A 177 -5.54 12.98 -16.96
C ALA A 177 -4.64 14.20 -16.69
N LYS A 178 -5.22 15.37 -16.37
CA LYS A 178 -4.47 16.57 -15.96
C LYS A 178 -3.69 16.34 -14.67
N ARG A 179 -4.29 15.69 -13.66
CA ARG A 179 -3.62 15.32 -12.41
C ARG A 179 -2.43 14.38 -12.66
N LEU A 180 -2.56 13.42 -13.57
CA LEU A 180 -1.46 12.52 -13.94
C LEU A 180 -0.31 13.20 -14.68
N VAL A 181 -0.53 14.34 -15.32
CA VAL A 181 0.55 15.12 -15.95
C VAL A 181 1.24 16.02 -14.93
N ASN A 182 0.46 16.69 -14.08
CA ASN A 182 0.97 17.73 -13.20
C ASN A 182 1.53 17.21 -11.87
N ASN A 183 1.09 16.03 -11.41
CA ASN A 183 1.46 15.52 -10.08
C ASN A 183 2.63 14.53 -10.16
N THR A 184 3.65 14.77 -9.34
CA THR A 184 4.84 13.90 -9.15
C THR A 184 4.54 12.67 -8.29
N ALA A 185 3.44 12.69 -7.51
CA ALA A 185 2.97 11.55 -6.73
C ALA A 185 1.79 10.88 -7.46
N GLN A 186 2.09 9.97 -8.38
CA GLN A 186 1.07 9.26 -9.15
C GLN A 186 0.64 7.98 -8.40
N PRO A 187 -0.65 7.63 -8.38
CA PRO A 187 -1.11 6.42 -7.71
C PRO A 187 -0.51 5.18 -8.39
N PRO A 188 -0.11 4.13 -7.66
CA PRO A 188 0.48 2.95 -8.28
C PRO A 188 -0.56 2.20 -9.14
N VAL A 189 -0.08 1.56 -10.22
CA VAL A 189 -0.93 0.81 -11.15
C VAL A 189 -0.22 -0.44 -11.64
N GLU A 190 -0.89 -1.57 -11.43
CA GLU A 190 -0.54 -2.86 -12.01
C GLU A 190 -1.57 -3.21 -13.08
N TRP A 191 -2.86 -3.01 -12.80
CA TRP A 191 -3.95 -3.29 -13.73
C TRP A 191 -4.71 -2.01 -14.09
N LEU A 192 -4.94 -1.81 -15.39
CA LEU A 192 -5.81 -0.76 -15.89
C LEU A 192 -7.07 -1.39 -16.45
N ILE A 193 -8.23 -0.99 -15.93
CA ILE A 193 -9.53 -1.44 -16.43
C ILE A 193 -10.28 -0.22 -16.94
N VAL A 194 -10.74 -0.27 -18.18
CA VAL A 194 -11.55 0.78 -18.80
C VAL A 194 -12.89 0.20 -19.20
N THR A 195 -13.96 0.74 -18.63
CA THR A 195 -15.34 0.31 -18.92
C THR A 195 -15.98 1.21 -19.96
N ASN A 196 -17.02 0.70 -20.64
CA ASN A 196 -17.83 1.47 -21.58
C ASN A 196 -16.99 2.17 -22.65
N MET A 197 -16.08 1.42 -23.30
CA MET A 197 -15.13 1.95 -24.28
C MET A 197 -15.81 2.70 -25.44
N GLU A 198 -17.07 2.37 -25.76
CA GLU A 198 -17.91 3.07 -26.74
C GLU A 198 -18.18 4.56 -26.42
N LYS A 199 -17.88 5.01 -25.20
CA LYS A 199 -18.08 6.39 -24.75
C LYS A 199 -16.83 7.28 -24.93
N TYR A 200 -15.75 6.78 -25.55
CA TYR A 200 -14.45 7.46 -25.68
C TYR A 200 -14.00 7.60 -27.15
N ASN A 201 -14.72 8.42 -27.93
CA ASN A 201 -14.61 8.38 -29.40
C ASN A 201 -13.89 9.61 -29.99
N SER A 202 -14.01 10.80 -29.38
CA SER A 202 -13.30 12.01 -29.83
C SER A 202 -12.79 12.88 -28.68
N THR A 203 -13.65 13.59 -27.95
CA THR A 203 -13.23 14.60 -26.95
C THR A 203 -12.45 14.00 -25.76
N THR A 204 -12.92 12.86 -25.26
CA THR A 204 -12.31 12.18 -24.11
C THR A 204 -11.24 11.16 -24.53
N SER A 205 -11.03 10.97 -25.83
CA SER A 205 -10.06 10.00 -26.36
C SER A 205 -8.62 10.42 -26.05
N GLU A 206 -8.31 11.72 -26.06
CA GLU A 206 -6.98 12.24 -25.74
C GLU A 206 -6.63 12.09 -24.25
N ALA A 207 -7.60 12.36 -23.38
CA ALA A 207 -7.46 12.13 -21.94
C ALA A 207 -7.23 10.63 -21.65
N LEU A 208 -8.02 9.75 -22.26
CA LEU A 208 -7.86 8.29 -22.11
C LEU A 208 -6.50 7.81 -22.63
N ARG A 209 -6.05 8.32 -23.79
CA ARG A 209 -4.72 8.01 -24.34
C ARG A 209 -3.60 8.40 -23.37
N THR A 210 -3.74 9.56 -22.73
CA THR A 210 -2.77 10.03 -21.74
C THR A 210 -2.72 9.10 -20.52
N ILE A 211 -3.90 8.65 -20.04
CA ILE A 211 -4.02 7.72 -18.92
C ILE A 211 -3.39 6.36 -19.26
N ILE A 212 -3.73 5.77 -20.41
CA ILE A 212 -3.17 4.48 -20.86
C ILE A 212 -1.65 4.57 -20.95
N ARG A 213 -1.12 5.61 -21.62
CA ARG A 213 0.33 5.81 -21.74
C ARG A 213 0.99 5.92 -20.37
N LYS A 214 0.39 6.67 -19.45
CA LYS A 214 0.92 6.81 -18.09
C LYS A 214 0.88 5.51 -17.30
N ALA A 215 -0.20 4.75 -17.39
CA ALA A 215 -0.30 3.44 -16.77
C ALA A 215 0.80 2.49 -17.28
N THR A 216 0.99 2.43 -18.61
CA THR A 216 2.03 1.60 -19.22
C THR A 216 3.43 2.02 -18.79
N THR A 217 3.72 3.33 -18.71
CA THR A 217 5.03 3.83 -18.23
C THR A 217 5.27 3.59 -16.74
N GLN A 218 4.21 3.52 -15.93
CA GLN A 218 4.32 3.21 -14.50
C GLN A 218 4.50 1.72 -14.22
N GLY A 219 4.39 0.86 -15.24
CA GLY A 219 4.60 -0.58 -15.09
C GLY A 219 3.31 -1.40 -15.07
N ALA A 220 2.16 -0.86 -15.52
CA ALA A 220 0.95 -1.66 -15.68
C ALA A 220 1.25 -2.92 -16.51
N THR A 221 0.88 -4.06 -15.96
CA THR A 221 1.10 -5.40 -16.54
C THR A 221 -0.07 -5.84 -17.40
N GLN A 222 -1.29 -5.42 -17.06
CA GLN A 222 -2.50 -5.74 -17.79
C GLN A 222 -3.35 -4.50 -18.03
N CYS A 223 -3.90 -4.41 -19.24
CA CYS A 223 -4.86 -3.39 -19.65
C CYS A 223 -6.11 -4.09 -20.20
N ILE A 224 -7.24 -3.91 -19.54
CA ILE A 224 -8.53 -4.51 -19.90
C ILE A 224 -9.43 -3.41 -20.43
N LEU A 225 -9.77 -3.48 -21.71
CA LEU A 225 -10.67 -2.55 -22.37
C LEU A 225 -12.01 -3.25 -22.63
N MET A 226 -13.10 -2.72 -22.07
CA MET A 226 -14.41 -3.35 -22.12
C MET A 226 -15.40 -2.53 -22.95
N TRP A 227 -16.07 -3.19 -23.88
CA TRP A 227 -17.21 -2.65 -24.63
C TRP A 227 -18.49 -3.33 -24.18
N THR A 228 -19.58 -2.58 -24.08
CA THR A 228 -20.90 -3.15 -23.75
C THR A 228 -21.59 -3.78 -24.98
N GLY A 229 -21.13 -3.42 -26.19
CA GLY A 229 -21.63 -3.95 -27.46
C GLY A 229 -20.51 -4.36 -28.41
N LYS A 230 -20.86 -4.68 -29.67
CA LYS A 230 -19.88 -5.12 -30.66
C LYS A 230 -18.93 -3.97 -31.02
N PRO A 231 -17.62 -4.08 -30.72
CA PRO A 231 -16.66 -3.03 -31.07
C PRO A 231 -16.49 -2.97 -32.59
N PRO A 232 -16.45 -1.77 -33.21
CA PRO A 232 -16.05 -1.65 -34.61
C PRO A 232 -14.56 -1.98 -34.72
N GLY A 233 -14.19 -2.96 -35.56
CA GLY A 233 -12.82 -3.52 -35.63
C GLY A 233 -11.72 -2.46 -35.76
N LYS A 234 -11.94 -1.42 -36.58
CA LYS A 234 -10.99 -0.30 -36.76
C LYS A 234 -10.65 0.47 -35.47
N ILE A 235 -11.50 0.42 -34.44
CA ILE A 235 -11.26 1.08 -33.15
C ILE A 235 -10.36 0.22 -32.26
N ILE A 236 -10.41 -1.10 -32.36
CA ILE A 236 -9.56 -2.02 -31.58
C ILE A 236 -8.10 -1.83 -31.97
N ASP A 237 -7.81 -1.89 -33.27
CA ASP A 237 -6.46 -1.72 -33.83
C ASP A 237 -5.82 -0.39 -33.41
N LYS A 238 -6.64 0.66 -33.30
CA LYS A 238 -6.21 1.99 -32.84
C LYS A 238 -5.74 1.97 -31.39
N TRP A 239 -6.40 1.25 -30.50
CA TRP A 239 -6.05 1.22 -29.07
C TRP A 239 -4.89 0.26 -28.78
N GLU A 240 -4.76 -0.83 -29.53
CA GLU A 240 -3.61 -1.74 -29.40
C GLU A 240 -2.27 -1.05 -29.60
N GLN A 241 -2.19 -0.12 -30.56
CA GLN A 241 -0.98 0.68 -30.82
C GLN A 241 -0.51 1.47 -29.59
N TYR A 242 -1.43 1.85 -28.69
CA TYR A 242 -1.10 2.62 -27.49
C TYR A 242 -0.77 1.75 -26.28
N ILE A 243 -1.12 0.46 -26.31
CA ILE A 243 -0.84 -0.49 -25.24
C ILE A 243 0.54 -1.14 -25.42
N LYS A 244 0.99 -1.33 -26.67
CA LYS A 244 2.32 -1.89 -26.96
C LYS A 244 3.41 -1.01 -26.35
N ARG A 245 4.19 -1.59 -25.43
CA ARG A 245 5.38 -0.94 -24.85
C ARG A 245 6.37 -0.61 -25.98
N PRO A 246 7.05 0.55 -25.95
CA PRO A 246 8.19 0.77 -26.82
C PRO A 246 9.24 -0.31 -26.53
N GLU A 247 9.71 -1.00 -27.56
CA GLU A 247 10.57 -2.20 -27.49
C GLU A 247 11.99 -1.95 -26.94
N THR A 248 12.24 -0.84 -26.24
CA THR A 248 13.60 -0.33 -25.95
C THR A 248 14.09 -0.44 -24.51
N GLU A 249 13.33 -1.01 -23.57
CA GLU A 249 13.86 -1.30 -22.23
C GLU A 249 14.07 -2.80 -22.02
N PRO A 250 15.27 -3.23 -21.55
CA PRO A 250 15.61 -4.62 -21.44
C PRO A 250 14.67 -5.28 -20.44
N THR A 251 13.95 -6.29 -20.92
CA THR A 251 13.14 -7.17 -20.11
C THR A 251 13.95 -7.70 -18.94
N TYR A 252 13.46 -7.44 -17.72
CA TYR A 252 13.96 -8.07 -16.51
C TYR A 252 13.97 -9.58 -16.71
N LYS A 253 15.17 -10.15 -16.89
CA LYS A 253 15.35 -11.60 -16.88
C LYS A 253 15.13 -12.07 -15.44
N PRO A 254 14.14 -12.92 -15.15
CA PRO A 254 14.05 -13.52 -13.83
C PRO A 254 15.37 -14.25 -13.56
N ARG A 255 15.96 -14.01 -12.38
CA ARG A 255 17.13 -14.78 -11.94
C ARG A 255 16.73 -16.25 -11.91
N HIS A 256 17.13 -17.00 -12.94
CA HIS A 256 17.12 -18.45 -12.89
C HIS A 256 17.89 -18.88 -11.64
N ALA A 257 17.24 -19.72 -10.84
CA ALA A 257 17.86 -20.44 -9.76
C ALA A 257 19.16 -21.07 -10.27
N GLN A 258 20.29 -20.75 -9.63
CA GLN A 258 21.51 -21.51 -9.84
C GLN A 258 21.21 -22.96 -9.41
N PRO A 259 21.46 -23.97 -10.26
CA PRO A 259 21.36 -25.35 -9.84
C PRO A 259 22.47 -25.63 -8.81
N GLU A 260 22.09 -26.22 -7.68
CA GLU A 260 23.00 -26.73 -6.66
C GLU A 260 24.03 -27.66 -7.33
N ALA A 261 25.29 -27.24 -7.31
CA ALA A 261 26.40 -28.09 -7.73
C ALA A 261 26.51 -29.25 -6.73
N ALA A 262 26.11 -30.43 -7.16
CA ALA A 262 26.43 -31.69 -6.52
C ALA A 262 27.94 -31.82 -6.37
N GLN A 263 28.45 -31.66 -5.14
CA GLN A 263 29.81 -32.05 -4.81
C GLN A 263 29.85 -33.58 -4.71
N HIS A 264 30.41 -34.17 -5.76
CA HIS A 264 30.78 -35.57 -5.84
C HIS A 264 31.76 -35.95 -4.71
N LYS A 265 31.43 -37.05 -4.03
CA LYS A 265 32.40 -37.95 -3.40
C LYS A 265 33.37 -38.50 -4.46
N GLN A 266 34.64 -38.58 -4.08
CA GLN A 266 35.77 -39.44 -4.55
C GLN A 266 37.04 -38.58 -4.38
N THR A 267 38.12 -38.97 -3.72
CA THR A 267 38.64 -40.24 -3.17
C THR A 267 39.70 -39.86 -2.15
#